data_AF-A0A529PZM8-F1
#
_entry.id   AF-A0A529PZM8-F1
#
_cell.length_a   1.000
_cell.length_b   1.000
_cell.length_c   1.000
_cell.angle_alpha   90.00
_cell.angle_beta   90.00
_cell.angle_gamma   90.00
#
_symmetry.space_group_name_H-M   'P 1'
#
loop_
_entity.id
_entity.type
_entity.pdbx_description
1 polymer ?
#
loop_
_entity_poly.entity_id
_entity_poly.type
_entity_poly.pdbx_seq_one_letter_code
_entity_poly.pdbx_strand_id
1 'polypeptide(L)'
;AVPKEYIPGVEKGINSVMGSGTFAGFPMIGVKATLVDGAFHDVDSSVLAFEIASRACFKEAAPRLGVQLLEPIMKVEVVTPEDYVGGVIGDLNGRRGQIQGQE
;
A
#
# COMPACT_ATOMS: atom_id res chain seq x y z
N ALA A 1 -22.92 16.85 -0.36
CA ALA A 1 -21.68 17.33 0.28
C ALA A 1 -21.61 16.86 1.73
N VAL A 2 -20.57 16.10 2.06
CA VAL A 2 -20.37 15.49 3.38
C VAL A 2 -19.90 16.55 4.41
N PRO A 3 -20.52 16.61 5.61
CA PRO A 3 -20.03 17.45 6.70
C PRO A 3 -18.57 17.16 7.06
N LYS A 4 -17.79 18.21 7.34
CA LYS A 4 -16.35 18.08 7.61
C LYS A 4 -16.04 17.20 8.82
N GLU A 5 -16.97 17.09 9.76
CA GLU A 5 -16.89 16.23 10.94
C GLU A 5 -16.87 14.72 10.64
N TYR A 6 -17.40 14.28 9.50
CA TYR A 6 -17.41 12.86 9.13
C TYR A 6 -16.23 12.45 8.26
N ILE A 7 -15.48 13.41 7.71
CA ILE A 7 -14.30 13.16 6.87
C ILE A 7 -13.26 12.27 7.59
N PRO A 8 -12.94 12.47 8.88
CA PRO A 8 -12.02 11.59 9.61
C PRO A 8 -12.50 10.13 9.67
N GLY A 9 -13.82 9.90 9.72
CA GLY A 9 -14.41 8.56 9.69
C GLY A 9 -14.15 7.86 8.35
N VAL A 10 -14.31 8.59 7.24
CA VAL A 10 -14.01 8.09 5.89
C VAL A 10 -12.55 7.68 5.78
N GLU A 11 -11.63 8.56 6.19
CA GLU A 11 -10.17 8.32 6.16
C GLU A 11 -9.80 7.09 7.00
N LYS A 12 -10.28 7.02 8.24
CA LYS A 12 -10.03 5.89 9.13
C LYS A 12 -10.56 4.58 8.56
N GLY A 13 -11.72 4.59 7.92
CA GLY A 13 -12.29 3.39 7.29
C GLY A 13 -11.46 2.89 6.12
N ILE A 14 -10.96 3.78 5.26
CA ILE A 14 -10.06 3.40 4.15
C ILE A 14 -8.74 2.85 4.70
N ASN A 15 -8.10 3.56 5.64
CA ASN A 15 -6.83 3.15 6.25
C ASN A 15 -6.96 1.79 6.95
N SER A 16 -8.10 1.50 7.58
CA SER A 16 -8.36 0.21 8.21
C SER A 16 -8.37 -0.95 7.22
N VAL A 17 -8.91 -0.77 6.01
CA VAL A 17 -8.90 -1.82 4.98
C VAL A 17 -7.54 -1.93 4.32
N MET A 18 -6.86 -0.80 4.10
CA MET A 18 -5.50 -0.78 3.56
C MET A 18 -4.52 -1.54 4.46
N GLY A 19 -4.69 -1.49 5.79
CA GLY A 19 -3.82 -2.20 6.73
C GLY A 19 -3.90 -3.73 6.63
N SER A 20 -5.07 -4.28 6.35
CA SER A 20 -5.25 -5.74 6.22
C SER A 20 -5.10 -6.24 4.79
N GLY A 21 -5.25 -5.37 3.78
CA GLY A 21 -5.09 -5.73 2.37
C GLY A 21 -6.21 -6.63 1.84
N THR A 22 -6.83 -6.24 0.73
CA THR A 22 -7.95 -7.00 0.15
C THR A 22 -7.54 -8.13 -0.79
N PHE A 23 -6.28 -8.15 -1.25
CA PHE A 23 -5.80 -9.11 -2.26
C PHE A 23 -5.09 -10.32 -1.63
N ALA A 24 -4.11 -10.09 -0.76
CA ALA A 24 -3.23 -11.14 -0.24
C ALA A 24 -2.91 -10.98 1.26
N GLY A 25 -3.67 -10.16 2.00
CA GLY A 25 -3.44 -9.95 3.43
C GLY A 25 -2.27 -9.02 3.78
N PHE A 26 -1.63 -8.40 2.78
CA PHE A 26 -0.53 -7.46 2.97
C PHE A 26 -1.02 -6.00 2.95
N PRO A 27 -0.35 -5.10 3.70
CA PRO A 27 -0.67 -3.68 3.66
C PRO A 27 -0.62 -3.12 2.24
N MET A 28 -1.67 -2.39 1.86
CA MET A 28 -1.73 -1.70 0.58
C MET A 28 -1.03 -0.34 0.68
N ILE A 29 -0.17 -0.03 -0.28
CA ILE A 29 0.56 1.23 -0.38
C ILE A 29 0.36 1.86 -1.76
N GLY A 30 0.69 3.16 -1.90
CA GLY A 30 0.61 3.87 -3.18
C GLY A 30 -0.81 4.19 -3.66
N VAL A 31 -1.79 4.19 -2.76
CA VAL A 31 -3.19 4.47 -3.10
C VAL A 31 -3.52 5.95 -2.83
N LYS A 32 -4.15 6.60 -3.79
CA LYS A 32 -4.73 7.94 -3.62
C LYS A 32 -6.26 7.84 -3.60
N ALA A 33 -6.87 8.20 -2.48
CA ALA A 33 -8.32 8.30 -2.36
C ALA A 33 -8.76 9.77 -2.44
N THR A 34 -9.85 10.06 -3.14
CA THR A 34 -10.44 11.41 -3.22
C THR A 34 -11.92 11.30 -2.90
N LEU A 35 -12.37 11.96 -1.83
CA LEU A 35 -13.78 12.09 -1.50
C LEU A 35 -14.36 13.23 -2.35
N VAL A 36 -15.18 12.87 -3.35
CA VAL A 36 -15.74 13.83 -4.31
C VAL A 36 -17.10 14.34 -3.85
N ASP A 37 -17.99 13.43 -3.46
CA ASP A 37 -19.33 13.76 -2.97
C ASP A 37 -19.83 12.69 -2.00
N GLY A 38 -20.97 12.98 -1.37
CA GLY A 38 -21.69 12.04 -0.51
C GLY A 38 -22.99 12.65 0.02
N ALA A 39 -23.83 11.76 0.54
CA ALA A 39 -25.08 12.08 1.21
C ALA A 39 -24.99 11.75 2.69
N PHE A 40 -25.72 12.50 3.50
CA PHE A 40 -25.86 12.26 4.93
C PHE A 40 -27.29 12.58 5.36
N HIS A 41 -27.63 12.11 6.55
CA HIS A 41 -28.90 12.34 7.23
C HIS A 41 -28.62 12.81 8.65
N ASP A 42 -29.25 13.90 9.08
CA ASP A 42 -28.87 14.62 10.31
C ASP A 42 -28.94 13.79 11.60
N VAL A 43 -29.85 12.81 11.67
CA VAL A 43 -30.06 11.99 12.87
C VAL A 43 -29.46 10.59 12.78
N ASP A 44 -29.32 10.04 11.57
CA ASP A 44 -28.85 8.67 11.37
C ASP A 44 -27.38 8.58 10.95
N SER A 45 -26.79 9.71 10.55
CA SER A 45 -25.38 9.76 10.17
C SER A 45 -24.49 9.90 11.40
N SER A 46 -23.42 9.12 11.41
CA SER A 46 -22.40 9.17 12.44
C SER A 46 -21.03 8.92 11.82
N VAL A 47 -19.97 9.28 12.54
CA VAL A 47 -18.59 9.01 12.14
C VAL A 47 -18.39 7.50 11.87
N LEU A 48 -19.00 6.65 12.70
CA LEU A 48 -18.93 5.19 12.54
C LEU A 48 -19.64 4.72 11.26
N ALA A 49 -20.78 5.33 10.90
CA ALA A 49 -21.48 5.00 9.66
C ALA A 49 -20.62 5.30 8.42
N PHE A 50 -19.95 6.45 8.40
CA PHE A 50 -19.01 6.81 7.33
C PHE A 50 -17.76 5.93 7.30
N GLU A 51 -17.26 5.48 8.46
CA GLU A 51 -16.17 4.51 8.55
C GLU A 51 -16.56 3.15 7.95
N ILE A 52 -17.77 2.66 8.22
CA ILE A 52 -18.28 1.41 7.65
C ILE A 52 -18.52 1.57 6.14
N ALA A 53 -19.12 2.68 5.71
CA ALA A 53 -19.39 2.96 4.30
C ALA A 53 -18.09 3.04 3.48
N SER A 54 -17.06 3.72 3.98
CA SER A 54 -15.78 3.83 3.28
C SER A 54 -15.02 2.50 3.22
N ARG A 55 -15.10 1.66 4.28
CA ARG A 55 -14.58 0.29 4.27
C ARG A 55 -15.24 -0.57 3.20
N ALA A 56 -16.57 -0.51 3.10
CA ALA A 56 -17.33 -1.27 2.10
C ALA A 56 -16.97 -0.81 0.67
N CYS A 57 -16.95 0.49 0.44
CA CYS A 57 -16.56 1.10 -0.83
C CYS A 57 -15.17 0.64 -1.28
N PHE A 58 -14.17 0.68 -0.39
CA PHE A 58 -12.81 0.27 -0.74
C PHE A 58 -12.73 -1.23 -1.09
N LYS A 59 -13.44 -2.09 -0.35
CA LYS A 59 -13.48 -3.53 -0.62
C LYS A 59 -14.11 -3.85 -1.98
N GLU A 60 -15.17 -3.14 -2.36
CA GLU A 60 -15.82 -3.33 -3.66
C GLU A 60 -14.95 -2.79 -4.80
N ALA A 61 -14.25 -1.68 -4.58
CA ALA A 61 -13.36 -1.09 -5.57
C ALA A 61 -12.09 -1.92 -5.79
N ALA A 62 -11.57 -2.58 -4.75
CA ALA A 62 -10.25 -3.22 -4.78
C ALA A 62 -9.97 -4.18 -5.95
N PRO A 63 -10.90 -5.07 -6.37
CA PRO A 63 -10.67 -5.95 -7.52
C PRO A 63 -10.47 -5.19 -8.84
N ARG A 64 -11.00 -3.95 -8.94
CA ARG A 64 -10.93 -3.11 -10.14
C ARG A 64 -9.69 -2.21 -10.17
N LEU A 65 -8.93 -2.14 -9.07
CA LEU A 65 -7.76 -1.24 -8.93
C LEU A 65 -6.47 -1.79 -9.55
N GLY A 66 -6.46 -3.01 -10.07
CA GLY A 66 -5.25 -3.61 -10.65
C GLY A 66 -4.13 -3.78 -9.63
N VAL A 67 -4.48 -4.20 -8.40
CA VAL A 67 -3.52 -4.34 -7.28
C VAL A 67 -2.44 -5.37 -7.63
N GLN A 68 -1.19 -5.03 -7.35
CA GLN A 68 -0.02 -5.90 -7.54
C GLN A 68 0.70 -6.13 -6.21
N LEU A 69 1.33 -7.30 -6.10
CA LEU A 69 2.21 -7.60 -4.97
C LEU A 69 3.55 -6.90 -5.18
N LEU A 70 4.03 -6.25 -4.12
CA LEU A 70 5.33 -5.60 -4.09
C LEU A 70 6.25 -6.37 -3.15
N GLU A 71 7.52 -6.50 -3.54
CA GLU A 71 8.57 -7.05 -2.71
C GLU A 71 9.57 -5.95 -2.30
N PRO A 72 10.13 -6.00 -1.08
CA PRO A 72 11.14 -5.03 -0.68
C PRO A 72 12.45 -5.27 -1.46
N ILE A 73 13.01 -4.21 -2.04
CA ILE A 73 14.32 -4.25 -2.68
C ILE A 73 15.35 -3.65 -1.72
N MET A 74 16.35 -4.45 -1.36
CA MET A 74 17.40 -4.05 -0.42
C MET A 74 18.59 -3.47 -1.17
N LYS A 75 19.12 -2.34 -0.68
CA LYS A 75 20.43 -1.83 -1.10
C LYS A 75 21.50 -2.61 -0.33
N VAL A 76 22.30 -3.39 -1.04
CA VAL A 76 23.36 -4.24 -0.47
C VAL A 76 24.72 -3.69 -0.91
N GLU A 77 25.64 -3.59 0.04
CA GLU A 77 27.04 -3.23 -0.18
C GLU A 77 27.91 -4.39 0.27
N VAL A 78 28.90 -4.76 -0.54
CA VAL A 78 29.78 -5.90 -0.26
C VAL A 78 31.22 -5.46 -0.47
N VAL A 79 32.05 -5.71 0.54
CA VAL A 79 33.50 -5.47 0.48
C VAL A 79 34.19 -6.82 0.44
N THR A 80 35.00 -7.04 -0.59
CA THR A 80 35.70 -8.31 -0.80
C THR A 80 37.05 -8.07 -1.48
N PRO A 81 38.08 -8.92 -1.25
CA PRO A 81 39.32 -8.88 -2.02
C PRO A 81 39.07 -9.09 -3.53
N GLU A 82 39.94 -8.54 -4.38
CA GLU A 82 39.80 -8.54 -5.85
C GLU A 82 39.56 -9.94 -6.44
N ASP A 83 40.24 -10.95 -5.89
CA ASP A 83 40.15 -12.35 -6.35
C ASP A 83 38.73 -12.94 -6.24
N TYR A 84 37.89 -12.41 -5.35
CA TYR A 84 36.55 -12.94 -5.06
C TYR A 84 35.42 -12.12 -5.69
N VAL A 85 35.72 -10.98 -6.32
CA VAL A 85 34.72 -10.09 -6.94
C VAL A 85 33.81 -10.84 -7.90
N GLY A 86 34.39 -11.66 -8.79
CA GLY A 86 33.62 -12.44 -9.76
C GLY A 86 32.65 -13.43 -9.11
N GLY A 87 33.08 -14.08 -8.02
CA GLY A 87 32.24 -15.02 -7.26
C GLY A 87 31.08 -14.31 -6.55
N VAL A 88 31.34 -13.15 -5.94
CA VAL A 88 30.32 -12.34 -5.27
C VAL A 88 29.28 -11.82 -6.26
N ILE A 89 29.71 -11.31 -7.42
CA ILE A 89 28.80 -10.86 -8.48
C ILE A 89 27.93 -12.03 -8.97
N GLY A 90 28.51 -13.22 -9.10
CA GLY A 90 27.80 -14.44 -9.45
C GLY A 90 26.67 -14.77 -8.46
N ASP A 91 26.95 -14.76 -7.15
CA ASP A 91 25.92 -15.05 -6.12
C ASP A 91 24.81 -13.99 -6.11
N LEU A 92 25.16 -12.70 -6.24
CA LEU A 92 24.16 -11.62 -6.27
C LEU A 92 23.22 -11.72 -7.47
N ASN A 93 23.75 -12.00 -8.67
CA ASN A 93 22.92 -12.22 -9.86
C ASN A 93 22.01 -13.45 -9.70
N GLY A 94 22.51 -14.53 -9.09
CA GLY A 94 21.72 -15.72 -8.78
C GLY A 94 20.51 -15.44 -7.87
N ARG A 95 20.57 -14.39 -7.05
CA ARG A 95 19.48 -13.95 -6.15
C ARG A 95 18.57 -12.89 -6.75
N ARG A 96 18.59 -12.70 -8.09
CA ARG A 96 17.89 -11.60 -8.81
C ARG A 96 18.40 -10.20 -8.44
N GLY A 97 19.61 -10.09 -7.90
CA GLY A 97 20.26 -8.82 -7.62
C GLY A 97 20.65 -8.09 -8.91
N GLN A 98 20.58 -6.75 -8.89
CA GLN A 98 21.05 -5.90 -9.98
C GLN A 98 22.23 -5.07 -9.49
N ILE A 99 23.37 -5.19 -10.18
CA ILE A 99 24.58 -4.46 -9.82
C ILE A 99 24.47 -3.01 -10.32
N GLN A 100 24.57 -2.05 -9.41
CA GLN A 100 24.44 -0.61 -9.69
C GLN A 100 25.79 0.06 -10.00
N GLY A 101 26.89 -0.52 -9.52
CA GLY A 101 28.24 0.01 -9.71
C GLY A 101 29.24 -0.77 -8.87
N GLN A 102 30.51 -0.65 -9.23
CA GLN A 102 31.63 -1.20 -8.49
C GLN A 102 32.66 -0.08 -8.35
N GLU A 103 33.06 0.22 -7.11
CA GLU A 103 34.18 1.08 -6.76
C GLU A 103 35.27 0.25 -6.07
#